data_AF-A0A524JSH5-F1
#
_entry.id   AF-A0A524JSH5-F1
#
_cell.length_a   1.000
_cell.length_b   1.000
_cell.length_c   1.000
_cell.angle_alpha   90.00
_cell.angle_beta   90.00
_cell.angle_gamma   90.00
#
_symmetry.space_group_name_H-M   'P 1'
#
loop_
_entity.id
_entity.type
_entity.pdbx_description
1 polymer ?
#
loop_
_entity_poly.entity_id
_entity_poly.type
_entity_poly.pdbx_seq_one_letter_code
_entity_poly.pdbx_strand_id
1 'polypeptide(L)'
;MRTIVGFTGASGVAYGVEFLRRCPGHKYLIASKWGRRVLHDELGLKAEELRPWVDDIYSDSDLGAPFSSGSNHFDTLVIVPCS
;
A
#
# COMPACT_ATOMS: atom_id res chain seq x y z
N MET A 1 -6.21 -8.60 12.25
CA MET A 1 -5.76 -7.20 12.20
C MET A 1 -6.00 -6.66 10.80
N ARG A 2 -6.40 -5.39 10.69
CA ARG A 2 -6.58 -4.64 9.45
C ARG A 2 -5.48 -3.58 9.36
N THR A 3 -4.54 -3.79 8.46
CA THR A 3 -3.37 -2.94 8.28
C THR A 3 -3.48 -2.18 6.97
N ILE A 4 -3.41 -0.86 7.03
CA ILE A 4 -3.25 -0.01 5.86
C ILE A 4 -1.76 0.12 5.57
N VAL A 5 -1.37 -0.07 4.32
CA VAL A 5 0.02 0.07 3.87
C VAL A 5 0.08 1.15 2.81
N GLY A 6 0.86 2.20 3.06
CA GLY A 6 1.08 3.31 2.14
C GLY A 6 2.40 3.16 1.39
N PHE A 7 2.37 3.15 0.06
CA PHE A 7 3.56 3.29 -0.78
C PHE A 7 3.66 4.72 -1.31
N THR A 8 4.77 5.41 -1.00
CA THR A 8 5.04 6.77 -1.49
C THR A 8 6.29 6.81 -2.39
N GLY A 9 6.63 7.98 -2.92
CA GLY A 9 7.63 8.16 -3.97
C GLY A 9 9.09 8.12 -3.53
N ALA A 10 9.41 7.46 -2.40
CA ALA A 10 10.77 7.26 -1.95
C ALA A 10 11.33 5.92 -2.44
N SER A 11 12.65 5.81 -2.56
CA SER A 11 13.33 4.55 -2.91
C SER A 11 13.15 3.49 -1.83
N GLY A 12 13.27 2.21 -2.19
CA GLY A 12 13.19 1.09 -1.27
C GLY A 12 11.82 0.41 -1.23
N VAL A 13 11.11 0.40 -2.36
CA VAL A 13 9.77 -0.21 -2.45
C VAL A 13 9.81 -1.74 -2.22
N ALA A 14 10.99 -2.35 -2.38
CA ALA A 14 11.25 -3.74 -1.99
C ALA A 14 10.89 -4.04 -0.53
N TYR A 15 11.14 -3.10 0.40
CA TYR A 15 10.76 -3.27 1.80
C TYR A 15 9.24 -3.29 1.98
N GLY A 16 8.53 -2.44 1.24
CA GLY A 16 7.07 -2.43 1.24
C GLY A 16 6.48 -3.73 0.69
N VAL A 17 7.00 -4.23 -0.44
CA VAL A 17 6.55 -5.50 -1.02
C VAL A 17 6.79 -6.68 -0.07
N GLU A 18 7.97 -6.73 0.57
CA GLU A 18 8.26 -7.80 1.52
C GLU A 18 7.41 -7.67 2.80
N PHE A 19 7.10 -6.45 3.23
CA PHE A 19 6.15 -6.21 4.31
C PHE A 19 4.77 -6.78 3.97
N LEU A 20 4.23 -6.52 2.76
CA LEU A 20 2.93 -7.08 2.33
C LEU A 20 2.89 -8.62 2.36
N ARG A 21 4.01 -9.26 1.97
CA ARG A 21 4.15 -10.73 1.97
C ARG A 21 4.15 -11.33 3.37
N ARG A 22 4.82 -10.67 4.32
CA ARG A 22 5.04 -11.21 5.68
C ARG A 22 4.02 -10.73 6.70
N CYS A 23 3.42 -9.56 6.50
CA CYS A 23 2.46 -8.99 7.44
C CYS A 23 1.22 -9.89 7.51
N PRO A 24 0.84 -10.39 8.69
CA PRO A 24 -0.32 -11.25 8.86
C PRO A 24 -1.62 -10.43 8.83
N GLY A 25 -2.73 -11.10 8.54
CA GLY A 25 -4.06 -10.48 8.56
C GLY A 25 -4.41 -9.74 7.26
N HIS A 26 -5.39 -8.84 7.36
CA HIS A 26 -5.90 -8.09 6.22
C HIS A 26 -5.02 -6.86 5.94
N LYS A 27 -4.67 -6.66 4.67
CA LYS A 27 -3.81 -5.58 4.20
C LYS A 27 -4.50 -4.81 3.10
N TYR A 28 -4.52 -3.50 3.23
CA TYR A 28 -5.09 -2.60 2.24
C TYR A 28 -4.00 -1.66 1.76
N LEU A 29 -3.64 -1.74 0.48
CA LEU A 29 -2.58 -0.92 -0.09
C LEU A 29 -3.15 0.41 -0.59
N ILE A 30 -2.51 1.50 -0.18
CA ILE A 30 -2.71 2.82 -0.79
C ILE A 30 -1.38 3.17 -1.47
N ALA A 31 -1.39 3.32 -2.79
CA ALA A 31 -0.18 3.65 -3.54
C ALA A 31 -0.34 5.00 -4.23
N SER A 32 0.52 5.95 -3.88
CA SER A 32 0.53 7.25 -4.56
C SER A 32 0.97 7.12 -6.01
N LYS A 33 0.69 8.13 -6.84
CA LYS A 33 1.20 8.17 -8.22
C LYS A 33 2.71 7.90 -8.29
N TRP A 34 3.49 8.51 -7.38
CA TRP A 34 4.94 8.32 -7.33
C TRP A 34 5.35 6.99 -6.69
N GLY A 35 4.60 6.48 -5.70
CA GLY A 35 4.85 5.14 -5.15
C GLY A 35 4.69 4.04 -6.20
N ARG A 36 3.66 4.15 -7.06
CA ARG A 36 3.48 3.26 -8.21
C ARG A 36 4.63 3.37 -9.22
N ARG A 37 5.13 4.60 -9.45
CA ARG A 37 6.27 4.83 -10.34
C ARG A 37 7.54 4.17 -9.80
N VAL A 38 7.85 4.34 -8.51
CA VAL A 38 9.02 3.69 -7.89
C VAL A 38 8.87 2.17 -7.88
N LEU A 39 7.68 1.64 -7.59
CA LEU A 39 7.40 0.20 -7.69
C LEU A 39 7.79 -0.38 -9.05
N HIS A 40 7.38 0.31 -10.12
CA HIS A 40 7.73 -0.06 -11.48
C HIS A 40 9.22 0.11 -11.77
N ASP A 41 9.81 1.23 -11.38
CA ASP A 41 11.20 1.55 -11.72
C ASP A 41 12.21 0.66 -10.99
N GLU A 42 11.94 0.29 -9.72
CA GLU A 42 12.85 -0.54 -8.92
C GLU A 42 12.63 -2.05 -9.12
N LEU A 43 11.38 -2.48 -9.30
CA LEU A 43 11.02 -3.92 -9.30
C LEU A 43 10.35 -4.40 -10.59
N GLY A 44 10.04 -3.51 -11.54
CA GLY A 44 9.31 -3.84 -12.76
C GLY A 44 7.85 -4.23 -12.52
N LEU A 45 7.31 -3.98 -11.32
CA LEU A 45 5.96 -4.39 -10.91
C LEU A 45 4.96 -3.25 -11.08
N LYS A 46 3.72 -3.60 -11.42
CA LYS A 46 2.54 -2.76 -11.27
C LYS A 46 1.87 -3.01 -9.93
N ALA A 47 1.12 -2.02 -9.42
CA ALA A 47 0.44 -2.17 -8.13
C ALA A 47 -0.55 -3.35 -8.15
N GLU A 48 -1.22 -3.58 -9.28
CA GLU A 48 -2.21 -4.65 -9.45
C GLU A 48 -1.60 -6.04 -9.27
N GLU A 49 -0.30 -6.20 -9.53
CA GLU A 49 0.43 -7.46 -9.34
C GLU A 49 0.66 -7.78 -7.85
N LEU A 50 0.40 -6.82 -6.95
CA LEU A 50 0.48 -7.02 -5.50
C LEU A 50 -0.81 -7.61 -4.90
N ARG A 51 -1.89 -7.74 -5.69
CA ARG A 51 -3.18 -8.34 -5.28
C ARG A 51 -3.07 -9.70 -4.54
N PRO A 52 -2.12 -10.60 -4.84
CA PRO A 52 -1.97 -11.83 -4.06
C PRO A 52 -1.61 -11.62 -2.58
N TRP A 53 -1.16 -10.42 -2.20
CA TRP A 53 -0.69 -10.11 -0.84
C TRP A 53 -1.55 -9.07 -0.11
N VAL A 54 -2.60 -8.55 -0.74
CA VAL A 54 -3.48 -7.50 -0.21
C VAL A 54 -4.95 -7.78 -0.54
N ASP A 55 -5.85 -7.32 0.32
CA ASP A 55 -7.29 -7.45 0.11
C ASP A 55 -7.81 -6.45 -0.93
N ASP A 56 -7.26 -5.22 -0.93
CA ASP A 56 -7.65 -4.18 -1.89
C ASP A 56 -6.52 -3.16 -2.11
N ILE A 57 -6.63 -2.40 -3.20
CA ILE A 57 -5.65 -1.39 -3.63
C ILE A 57 -6.38 -0.10 -3.99
N TYR A 58 -6.01 1.00 -3.33
CA TYR A 58 -6.59 2.32 -3.55
C TYR A 58 -5.56 3.31 -4.12
N SER A 59 -6.08 4.36 -4.76
CA SER A 59 -5.32 5.56 -5.11
C SER A 59 -5.23 6.49 -3.91
N ASP A 60 -4.14 7.25 -3.80
CA ASP A 60 -4.00 8.33 -2.81
C ASP A 60 -5.02 9.47 -3.02
N SER A 61 -5.56 9.57 -4.22
CA SER A 61 -6.64 10.50 -4.59
C SER A 61 -8.05 9.94 -4.43
N ASP A 62 -8.21 8.68 -4.02
CA ASP A 62 -9.53 8.04 -3.88
C ASP A 62 -10.14 8.35 -2.51
N LEU A 63 -10.93 9.42 -2.44
CA LEU A 63 -11.69 9.80 -1.24
C LEU A 63 -12.91 8.89 -0.97
N GLY A 64 -13.24 7.99 -1.91
CA GLY A 64 -14.26 6.96 -1.73
C GLY A 64 -13.75 5.71 -1.01
N ALA A 65 -12.43 5.61 -0.79
CA ALA A 65 -11.85 4.50 -0.05
C ALA A 65 -12.44 4.43 1.37
N PRO A 66 -12.72 3.23 1.92
CA PRO A 66 -13.35 3.09 3.23
C PRO A 66 -12.61 3.87 4.33
N PHE A 67 -11.28 3.85 4.29
CA PHE A 67 -10.41 4.45 5.31
C PHE A 67 -10.35 5.98 5.27
N SER A 68 -10.99 6.62 4.28
CA SER A 68 -11.23 8.07 4.28
C SER A 68 -12.28 8.48 5.33
N SER A 69 -13.06 7.53 5.85
CA SER A 69 -13.97 7.74 6.97
C SER A 69 -13.47 7.09 8.25
N GLY A 70 -13.45 7.86 9.35
CA GLY A 70 -13.11 7.35 10.68
C GLY A 70 -14.08 6.31 11.24
N SER A 71 -15.28 6.16 10.64
CA SER A 71 -16.21 5.07 10.99
C SER A 71 -15.72 3.69 10.53
N ASN A 72 -14.78 3.63 9.57
CA ASN A 72 -14.19 2.40 9.08
C ASN A 72 -12.90 2.10 9.85
N HIS A 73 -13.03 1.36 10.95
CA HIS A 73 -11.92 1.03 11.84
C HIS A 73 -10.82 0.22 11.15
N PHE A 74 -9.56 0.57 11.43
CA PHE A 74 -8.36 -0.20 11.10
C PHE A 74 -7.42 -0.20 12.32
N ASP A 75 -6.54 -1.19 12.40
CA ASP A 75 -5.69 -1.37 13.59
C ASP A 75 -4.33 -0.69 13.45
N THR A 76 -3.82 -0.55 12.22
CA THR A 76 -2.47 -0.05 11.98
C THR A 76 -2.35 0.62 10.61
N LEU A 77 -1.58 1.70 10.54
CA LEU A 77 -1.12 2.32 9.30
C LEU A 77 0.40 2.24 9.25
N VAL A 78 0.95 1.75 8.15
CA VAL A 78 2.40 1.72 7.89
C VAL A 78 2.67 2.38 6.55
N ILE A 79 3.54 3.38 6.51
CA ILE A 79 3.98 3.99 5.24
C ILE A 79 5.41 3.51 4.98
N VAL A 80 5.60 2.74 3.91
CA VAL A 80 6.89 2.14 3.56
C VAL A 80 6.99 1.90 2.05
N PRO A 81 7.88 2.60 1.34
CA PRO A 81 8.75 3.69 1.80
C PRO A 81 7.97 5.02 1.98
N CYS A 82 8.53 5.95 2.77
CA CYS A 82 7.95 7.26 3.09
C CYS A 82 8.86 8.40 2.58
N SER A 83 8.39 9.14 1.57
CA SER A 83 9.00 10.39 1.09
C SER A 83 8.51 11.60 1.87
#